data_AF-A0A662GBX3-F1
#
_entry.id   AF-A0A662GBX3-F1
#
_cell.length_a   1.000
_cell.length_b   1.000
_cell.length_c   1.000
_cell.angle_alpha   90.00
_cell.angle_beta   90.00
_cell.angle_gamma   90.00
#
_symmetry.space_group_name_H-M   'P 1'
#
loop_
_entity.id
_entity.type
_entity.pdbx_description
1 polymer ?
#
loop_
_entity_poly.entity_id
_entity_poly.type
_entity_poly.pdbx_seq_one_letter_code
_entity_poly.pdbx_strand_id
1 'polypeptide(L)'
;MLAATLAKIYKKRKIDFLLTIAGLAIVLSILFIALLAPYITPYDPYISVDEALLPPSPKHIMGTDNLGRDVYSRILYGSRTVIIVVLTSTLVSLVVGSTLGLVSGYFGGKVDRALSIVMDSLYSFPGLILA
;
A
#
# COMPACT_ATOMS: atom_id res chain seq x y z
N MET A 1 40.35 -13.30 8.67
CA MET A 1 39.02 -13.79 8.20
C MET A 1 37.89 -12.82 8.55
N LEU A 2 37.71 -12.40 9.81
CA LEU A 2 36.64 -11.48 10.25
C LEU A 2 36.62 -10.10 9.55
N ALA A 3 37.79 -9.46 9.38
CA ALA A 3 37.90 -8.14 8.75
C ALA A 3 37.48 -8.14 7.27
N ALA A 4 37.78 -9.23 6.54
CA ALA A 4 37.37 -9.41 5.17
C ALA A 4 35.85 -9.65 5.06
N THR A 5 35.25 -10.37 6.02
CA THR A 5 33.80 -10.55 6.10
C THR A 5 33.08 -9.23 6.39
N LEU A 6 33.59 -8.43 7.33
CA LEU A 6 33.05 -7.12 7.68
C LEU A 6 33.14 -6.12 6.51
N ALA A 7 34.26 -6.10 5.79
CA ALA A 7 34.42 -5.25 4.60
C ALA A 7 33.45 -5.65 3.47
N LYS A 8 33.17 -6.95 3.30
CA LYS A 8 32.19 -7.47 2.33
C LYS A 8 30.75 -7.09 2.72
N ILE A 9 30.43 -7.16 4.01
CA ILE A 9 29.13 -6.73 4.58
C ILE A 9 28.95 -5.22 4.41
N TYR A 10 29.98 -4.40 4.66
CA TYR A 10 29.91 -2.94 4.53
C TYR A 10 29.74 -2.49 3.07
N LYS A 11 30.40 -3.17 2.12
CA LYS A 11 30.28 -2.86 0.69
C LYS A 11 28.93 -3.31 0.11
N LYS A 12 28.33 -4.39 0.62
CA LYS A 12 26.98 -4.87 0.26
C LYS A 12 25.88 -3.99 0.87
N ARG A 13 26.08 -3.53 2.12
CA ARG A 13 25.17 -2.65 2.87
C ARG A 13 24.85 -1.32 2.18
N LYS A 14 25.73 -0.81 1.31
CA LYS A 14 25.47 0.47 0.62
C LYS A 14 24.21 0.40 -0.25
N ILE A 15 23.99 -0.70 -0.96
CA ILE A 15 22.82 -0.85 -1.83
C ILE A 15 21.56 -1.05 -0.98
N ASP A 16 21.61 -1.94 0.01
CA ASP A 16 20.49 -2.18 0.93
C ASP A 16 20.06 -0.89 1.65
N PHE A 17 21.03 -0.07 2.06
CA PHE A 17 20.77 1.23 2.69
C PHE A 17 20.16 2.25 1.73
N LEU A 18 20.65 2.33 0.48
CA LEU A 18 20.06 3.19 -0.55
C LEU A 18 18.62 2.78 -0.87
N LEU A 19 18.35 1.47 -0.99
CA LEU A 19 17.01 0.94 -1.19
C LEU A 19 16.09 1.26 -0.02
N THR A 20 16.60 1.14 1.22
CA THR A 20 15.84 1.48 2.43
C THR A 20 15.49 2.97 2.46
N ILE A 21 16.45 3.86 2.15
CA ILE A 21 16.19 5.31 2.09
C ILE A 21 15.21 5.63 0.97
N ALA A 22 15.38 5.03 -0.21
CA ALA A 22 14.48 5.26 -1.34
C ALA A 22 13.05 4.82 -1.00
N GLY A 23 12.88 3.63 -0.43
CA GLY A 23 11.59 3.14 0.05
C GLY A 23 10.98 4.05 1.11
N LEU A 24 11.78 4.45 2.10
CA LEU A 24 11.33 5.39 3.15
C LEU A 24 10.91 6.74 2.56
N ALA A 25 11.65 7.27 1.61
CA ALA A 25 11.33 8.54 0.95
C ALA A 25 10.01 8.45 0.17
N ILE A 26 9.76 7.33 -0.52
CA ILE A 26 8.49 7.08 -1.22
C ILE A 26 7.32 6.99 -0.23
N VAL A 27 7.49 6.25 0.87
CA VAL A 27 6.43 6.14 1.89
C VAL A 27 6.15 7.49 2.51
N LEU A 28 7.18 8.23 2.90
CA LEU A 28 7.03 9.56 3.50
C LEU A 28 6.35 10.52 2.53
N SER A 29 6.72 10.52 1.24
CA SER A 29 6.08 11.42 0.27
C SER A 29 4.58 11.15 0.12
N ILE A 30 4.17 9.88 0.09
CA ILE A 30 2.76 9.49 0.05
C ILE A 30 2.04 9.93 1.33
N LEU A 31 2.65 9.72 2.50
CA LEU A 31 2.08 10.16 3.78
C LEU A 31 1.91 11.68 3.83
N PHE A 32 2.90 12.45 3.35
CA PHE A 32 2.81 13.90 3.27
C PHE A 32 1.72 14.35 2.31
N ILE A 33 1.61 13.75 1.11
CA ILE A 33 0.54 14.05 0.16
C ILE A 33 -0.82 13.77 0.79
N ALA A 34 -0.99 12.64 1.48
CA ALA A 34 -2.25 12.29 2.11
C ALA A 34 -2.63 13.26 3.24
N LEU A 35 -1.68 13.64 4.09
CA LEU A 35 -1.93 14.58 5.18
C LEU A 35 -2.25 15.97 4.64
N LEU A 36 -1.54 16.41 3.60
CA LEU A 36 -1.68 17.73 3.03
C LEU A 36 -2.80 17.81 1.98
N ALA A 37 -3.34 16.70 1.50
CA ALA A 37 -4.36 16.64 0.45
C ALA A 37 -5.47 17.70 0.63
N PRO A 38 -6.07 17.89 1.82
CA PRO A 38 -7.12 18.89 1.99
C PRO A 38 -6.71 20.34 1.74
N TYR A 39 -5.42 20.64 1.82
CA TYR A 39 -4.86 21.97 1.66
C TYR A 39 -4.26 22.21 0.27
N ILE A 40 -3.85 21.14 -0.43
CA ILE A 40 -3.15 21.24 -1.73
C ILE A 40 -4.07 20.96 -2.92
N THR A 41 -5.27 20.42 -2.70
CA THR A 41 -6.22 20.15 -3.78
C THR A 41 -7.02 21.40 -4.14
N PRO A 42 -7.11 21.74 -5.44
CA PRO A 42 -7.86 22.92 -5.89
C PRO A 42 -9.38 22.77 -5.78
N TYR A 43 -9.90 21.53 -5.80
CA TYR A 43 -11.34 21.28 -5.78
C TYR A 43 -11.74 20.18 -4.79
N ASP A 44 -13.01 20.16 -4.39
CA ASP A 44 -13.59 19.08 -3.61
C ASP A 44 -13.65 17.78 -4.46
N PRO A 45 -13.13 16.65 -3.97
CA PRO A 45 -13.00 15.41 -4.75
C PRO A 45 -14.33 14.64 -4.94
N TYR A 46 -15.41 15.00 -4.23
CA TYR A 46 -16.67 14.27 -4.22
C TYR A 46 -17.76 14.91 -5.07
N ILE A 47 -17.65 16.22 -5.33
CA ILE A 47 -18.63 16.97 -6.10
C ILE A 47 -18.22 17.08 -7.57
N SER A 48 -19.23 17.19 -8.44
CA SER A 48 -19.00 17.56 -9.84
C SER A 48 -18.63 19.04 -9.90
N VAL A 49 -17.57 19.37 -10.62
CA VAL A 49 -17.01 20.73 -10.71
C VAL A 49 -17.09 21.31 -12.10
N ASP A 50 -17.24 20.47 -13.13
CA ASP A 50 -17.35 20.86 -14.53
C ASP A 50 -17.97 19.74 -15.40
N GLU A 51 -17.96 19.89 -16.72
CA GLU A 51 -18.35 18.85 -17.67
C GLU A 51 -17.53 17.57 -17.49
N ALA A 52 -18.15 16.44 -17.80
CA ALA A 52 -17.50 15.13 -17.74
C ALA A 52 -16.50 14.94 -18.89
N LEU A 53 -15.42 14.20 -18.61
CA LEU A 53 -14.41 13.79 -19.60
C LEU A 53 -13.69 14.96 -20.30
N LEU A 54 -13.49 16.07 -19.61
CA LEU A 54 -12.66 17.16 -20.12
C LEU A 54 -11.18 16.74 -20.17
N PRO A 55 -10.45 17.14 -21.22
CA PRO A 55 -9.01 16.88 -21.31
C PRO A 55 -8.22 17.69 -20.27
N PRO A 56 -6.95 17.32 -20.01
CA PRO A 56 -6.06 18.10 -19.16
C PRO A 56 -5.96 19.56 -19.59
N SER A 57 -6.11 20.48 -18.63
CA SER A 57 -6.07 21.92 -18.84
C SER A 57 -5.49 22.65 -17.62
N PRO A 58 -5.13 23.95 -17.73
CA PRO A 58 -4.69 24.71 -16.57
C PRO A 58 -5.73 24.79 -15.44
N LYS A 59 -7.03 24.68 -15.78
CA LYS A 59 -8.13 24.63 -14.81
C LYS A 59 -8.23 23.25 -14.14
N HIS A 60 -8.02 22.18 -14.91
CA HIS A 60 -8.07 20.79 -14.47
C HIS A 60 -6.80 20.06 -14.91
N ILE A 61 -5.77 20.04 -14.06
CA ILE A 61 -4.39 19.58 -14.39
C ILE A 61 -4.40 18.19 -15.04
N MET A 62 -5.32 17.31 -14.61
CA MET A 62 -5.46 15.94 -15.11
C MET A 62 -6.82 15.69 -15.80
N GLY A 63 -7.58 16.75 -16.09
CA GLY A 63 -8.93 16.64 -16.65
C GLY A 63 -9.99 16.25 -15.63
N THR A 64 -11.19 15.94 -16.13
CA THR A 64 -12.33 15.50 -15.30
C THR A 64 -12.71 14.05 -15.61
N ASP A 65 -13.31 13.38 -14.62
CA ASP A 65 -13.82 12.02 -14.79
C ASP A 65 -15.21 11.99 -15.47
N ASN A 66 -15.80 10.80 -15.56
CA ASN A 66 -17.13 10.58 -16.15
C ASN A 66 -18.28 11.24 -15.36
N LEU A 67 -18.03 11.76 -14.17
CA LEU A 67 -18.98 12.47 -13.33
C LEU A 67 -18.68 13.98 -13.25
N GLY A 68 -17.70 14.47 -14.02
CA GLY A 68 -17.31 15.88 -14.02
C GLY A 68 -16.50 16.30 -12.80
N ARG A 69 -15.87 15.35 -12.09
CA ARG A 69 -15.03 15.62 -10.92
C ARG A 69 -13.57 15.77 -11.32
N ASP A 70 -12.83 16.64 -10.63
CA ASP A 70 -11.42 16.88 -10.92
C ASP A 70 -10.54 15.66 -10.57
N VAL A 71 -9.89 15.07 -11.58
CA VAL A 71 -9.11 13.83 -11.42
C VAL A 71 -7.89 14.03 -10.52
N TYR A 72 -7.22 15.19 -10.62
CA TYR A 72 -6.05 15.50 -9.79
C TYR A 72 -6.42 15.52 -8.31
N SER A 73 -7.47 16.25 -7.95
CA SER A 73 -7.98 16.34 -6.57
C SER A 73 -8.40 14.96 -6.04
N ARG A 74 -9.03 14.13 -6.88
CA ARG A 74 -9.41 12.75 -6.51
C ARG A 74 -8.21 11.85 -6.27
N ILE A 75 -7.13 11.96 -7.04
CA ILE A 75 -5.92 11.15 -6.82
C ILE A 75 -5.27 11.53 -5.49
N LEU A 76 -5.13 12.82 -5.22
CA LEU A 76 -4.51 13.30 -3.99
C LEU A 76 -5.32 12.90 -2.75
N TYR A 77 -6.64 13.11 -2.76
CA TYR A 77 -7.50 12.64 -1.67
C TYR A 77 -7.55 11.11 -1.57
N GLY A 78 -7.46 10.41 -2.70
CA GLY A 78 -7.42 8.94 -2.76
C GLY A 78 -6.29 8.35 -1.93
N SER A 79 -5.15 9.04 -1.83
CA SER A 79 -4.03 8.60 -0.99
C SER A 79 -4.40 8.43 0.49
N ARG A 80 -5.30 9.27 1.03
CA ARG A 80 -5.81 9.15 2.41
C ARG A 80 -6.62 7.88 2.59
N THR A 81 -7.52 7.61 1.65
CA THR A 81 -8.35 6.40 1.66
C THR A 81 -7.49 5.16 1.60
N VAL A 82 -6.47 5.15 0.72
CA VAL A 82 -5.54 4.02 0.60
C VAL A 82 -4.81 3.75 1.92
N ILE A 83 -4.31 4.77 2.60
CA ILE A 83 -3.61 4.60 3.89
C ILE A 83 -4.55 3.98 4.94
N ILE A 84 -5.80 4.44 5.03
CA ILE A 84 -6.78 3.88 5.97
C ILE A 84 -7.03 2.41 5.66
N VAL A 85 -7.26 2.06 4.39
CA VAL A 85 -7.50 0.69 3.95
C VAL A 85 -6.29 -0.22 4.21
N VAL A 86 -5.08 0.26 3.91
CA VAL A 86 -3.84 -0.51 4.12
C VAL A 86 -3.59 -0.74 5.60
N LEU A 87 -3.72 0.29 6.45
CA LEU A 87 -3.52 0.17 7.89
C LEU A 87 -4.54 -0.76 8.53
N THR A 88 -5.82 -0.59 8.22
CA THR A 88 -6.89 -1.42 8.78
C THR A 88 -6.77 -2.88 8.35
N SER A 89 -6.54 -3.13 7.06
CA SER A 89 -6.36 -4.50 6.56
C SER A 89 -5.11 -5.18 7.15
N THR A 90 -3.99 -4.44 7.29
CA THR A 90 -2.77 -4.96 7.90
C THR A 90 -2.97 -5.29 9.38
N LEU A 91 -3.66 -4.44 10.13
CA LEU A 91 -3.96 -4.70 11.55
C LEU A 91 -4.84 -5.94 11.72
N VAL A 92 -5.89 -6.07 10.92
CA VAL A 92 -6.76 -7.24 10.94
C VAL A 92 -5.98 -8.49 10.56
N SER A 93 -5.19 -8.43 9.48
CA SER A 93 -4.33 -9.54 9.05
C SER A 93 -3.31 -9.93 10.11
N LEU A 94 -2.70 -8.96 10.79
CA LEU A 94 -1.78 -9.22 11.89
C LEU A 94 -2.48 -9.94 13.03
N VAL A 95 -3.64 -9.48 13.48
CA VAL A 95 -4.38 -10.11 14.59
C VAL A 95 -4.84 -11.51 14.21
N VAL A 96 -5.52 -11.67 13.08
CA VAL A 96 -6.07 -12.96 12.65
C VAL A 96 -4.96 -13.93 12.24
N GLY A 97 -4.00 -13.48 11.43
CA GLY A 97 -2.90 -14.29 10.94
C GLY A 97 -1.96 -14.74 12.05
N SER A 98 -1.61 -13.85 12.99
CA SER A 98 -0.75 -14.24 14.11
C SER A 98 -1.45 -15.18 15.08
N THR A 99 -2.74 -14.96 15.38
CA THR A 99 -3.49 -15.86 16.27
C THR A 99 -3.64 -17.25 15.66
N LEU A 100 -4.02 -17.35 14.39
CA LEU A 100 -4.06 -18.63 13.67
C LEU A 100 -2.69 -19.29 13.60
N GLY A 101 -1.64 -18.53 13.31
CA GLY A 101 -0.26 -19.04 13.28
C GLY A 101 0.20 -19.58 14.63
N LEU A 102 -0.11 -18.89 15.73
CA LEU A 102 0.19 -19.35 17.09
C LEU A 102 -0.58 -20.62 17.45
N VAL A 103 -1.87 -20.71 17.09
CA VAL A 103 -2.68 -21.91 17.30
C VAL A 103 -2.11 -23.09 16.51
N SER A 104 -1.77 -22.88 15.24
CA SER A 104 -1.13 -23.88 14.36
C SER A 104 0.16 -24.41 14.98
N GLY A 105 1.05 -23.49 15.39
CA GLY A 105 2.37 -23.83 15.93
C GLY A 105 2.34 -24.44 17.33
N TYR A 106 1.37 -24.08 18.17
CA TYR A 106 1.25 -24.61 19.53
C TYR A 106 0.67 -26.02 19.57
N PHE A 107 -0.44 -26.28 18.87
CA PHE A 107 -1.10 -27.59 18.89
C PHE A 107 -0.51 -28.58 17.89
N GLY A 108 -0.02 -28.09 16.74
CA GLY A 108 0.52 -28.92 15.68
C GLY A 108 -0.45 -29.97 15.11
N GLY A 109 0.11 -30.90 14.33
CA GLY A 109 -0.61 -32.10 13.87
C GLY A 109 -1.81 -31.80 12.96
N LYS A 110 -3.01 -32.21 13.39
CA LYS A 110 -4.23 -32.11 12.56
C LYS A 110 -4.70 -30.66 12.37
N VAL A 111 -4.56 -29.82 13.40
CA VAL A 111 -4.97 -28.40 13.35
C VAL A 111 -4.07 -27.66 12.37
N ASP A 112 -2.76 -27.89 12.47
CA ASP A 112 -1.77 -27.29 11.57
C ASP A 112 -1.98 -27.70 10.11
N ARG A 113 -2.25 -28.99 9.87
CA ARG A 113 -2.55 -29.47 8.52
C ARG A 113 -3.84 -28.87 7.94
N ALA A 114 -4.88 -28.71 8.75
CA ALA A 114 -6.13 -28.10 8.28
C ALA A 114 -5.93 -26.63 7.90
N LEU A 115 -5.24 -25.85 8.75
CA LEU A 115 -4.94 -24.44 8.48
C LEU A 115 -4.04 -24.27 7.26
N SER A 116 -3.01 -25.12 7.13
CA SER A 116 -2.08 -25.08 5.99
C SER A 116 -2.80 -25.37 4.67
N ILE A 117 -3.69 -26.37 4.63
CA ILE A 117 -4.46 -26.69 3.41
C ILE A 117 -5.35 -25.51 2.98
N VAL A 118 -5.97 -24.82 3.93
CA VAL A 118 -6.76 -23.61 3.64
C VAL A 118 -5.87 -22.52 3.03
N MET A 119 -4.71 -22.27 3.61
CA MET A 119 -3.77 -21.27 3.10
C MET A 119 -3.22 -21.63 1.73
N ASP A 120 -2.82 -22.89 1.52
CA ASP A 120 -2.35 -23.39 0.22
C ASP A 120 -3.43 -23.23 -0.85
N SER A 121 -4.69 -23.51 -0.50
CA SER A 121 -5.83 -23.32 -1.40
C SER A 121 -6.01 -21.84 -1.77
N LEU A 122 -5.94 -20.93 -0.81
CA LEU A 122 -6.04 -19.48 -1.05
C LEU A 122 -4.89 -18.98 -1.93
N TYR A 123 -3.66 -19.42 -1.68
CA TYR A 123 -2.48 -19.04 -2.46
C TYR A 123 -2.39 -19.74 -3.82
N SER A 124 -3.13 -20.81 -4.05
CA SER A 124 -3.19 -21.49 -5.35
C SER A 124 -3.91 -20.65 -6.41
N PHE A 125 -4.80 -19.75 -6.00
CA PHE A 125 -5.47 -18.83 -6.91
C PHE A 125 -4.64 -17.56 -7.09
N PRO A 126 -4.45 -17.07 -8.34
CA PRO A 126 -3.87 -15.75 -8.58
C PRO A 126 -4.66 -14.70 -7.81
N GLY A 127 -3.97 -13.83 -7.06
CA GLY A 127 -4.64 -12.82 -6.21
C GLY A 127 -5.65 -11.93 -6.95
N LEU A 128 -5.50 -11.80 -8.27
CA LEU A 128 -6.40 -11.07 -9.17
C LEU A 128 -7.78 -11.76 -9.34
N ILE A 129 -7.88 -13.07 -9.17
CA ILE A 129 -9.15 -13.82 -9.24
C ILE A 129 -9.90 -13.75 -7.89
N LEU A 130 -9.17 -13.56 -6.79
CA LEU A 130 -9.73 -13.51 -5.44
C LEU A 130 -10.21 -12.11 -5.02
N ALA A 131 -9.80 -11.06 -5.75
CA ALA A 131 -10.02 -9.65 -5.45
C ALA A 131 -11.18 -9.02 -6.26
#